data_AF-A0A4U7EYF4-F1
#
_entry.id   AF-A0A4U7EYF4-F1
#
_cell.length_a   1.000
_cell.length_b   1.000
_cell.length_c   1.000
_cell.angle_alpha   90.00
_cell.angle_beta   90.00
_cell.angle_gamma   90.00
#
_symmetry.space_group_name_H-M   'P 1'
#
loop_
_entity.id
_entity.type
_entity.pdbx_description
1 polymer ?
#
loop_
_entity_poly.entity_id
_entity_poly.type
_entity_poly.pdbx_seq_one_letter_code
_entity_poly.pdbx_strand_id
1 'polypeptide(L)'
;GTVIFYDFGMSGRVEPFIQEKIVDFYVAVARQDIDAILDTLIAMGTLSPDADREVMGNVMELAIADASGEDIEQYQVNQIIEQVESTIYEFPLRLPPNLALVLRVATVVEGVCVTLDPEFDFISTATEYLRDEGYYEETARNLAQQAGQQAQRTAEALFTVPPKADDFLDRANRGDLHVDVTIEDDSKVLDKLAMRIAYSVLLAVGVLSATILY
;
A
#
# COMPACT_ATOMS: atom_id res chain seq x y z
N GLY A 1 14.76 -39.32 -18.96
CA GLY A 1 15.43 -39.82 -17.74
C GLY A 1 14.59 -39.42 -16.53
N THR A 2 14.93 -39.90 -15.33
CA THR A 2 14.25 -39.52 -14.10
C THR A 2 15.21 -38.72 -13.23
N VAL A 3 14.77 -37.56 -12.72
CA VAL A 3 15.55 -36.76 -11.76
C VAL A 3 15.37 -37.37 -10.38
N ILE A 4 16.47 -37.64 -9.68
CA ILE A 4 16.46 -38.19 -8.32
C ILE A 4 17.08 -37.15 -7.39
N PHE A 5 16.28 -36.64 -6.45
CA PHE A 5 16.76 -35.78 -5.37
C PHE A 5 17.37 -36.64 -4.26
N TYR A 6 18.66 -36.43 -3.95
CA TYR A 6 19.38 -37.23 -2.96
C TYR A 6 19.82 -36.44 -1.72
N ASP A 7 19.91 -35.11 -1.80
CA ASP A 7 20.37 -34.23 -0.72
C ASP A 7 19.24 -33.26 -0.30
N PHE A 8 18.96 -33.22 1.00
CA PHE A 8 17.96 -32.35 1.64
C PHE A 8 18.55 -31.52 2.78
N GLY A 9 19.88 -31.45 2.92
CA GLY A 9 20.58 -30.78 4.02
C GLY A 9 20.39 -29.27 4.08
N MET A 10 19.98 -28.65 2.96
CA MET A 10 19.65 -27.22 2.84
C MET A 10 18.17 -27.00 2.49
N SER A 11 17.27 -27.77 3.11
CA SER A 11 15.82 -27.59 2.96
C SER A 11 15.24 -26.66 4.03
N GLY A 12 14.22 -25.88 3.64
CA GLY A 12 13.48 -25.00 4.52
C GLY A 12 11.98 -25.08 4.23
N ARG A 13 11.15 -24.49 5.09
CA ARG A 13 9.72 -24.32 4.83
C ARG A 13 9.41 -22.85 4.60
N VAL A 14 8.64 -22.60 3.55
CA VAL A 14 8.06 -21.29 3.27
C VAL A 14 6.62 -21.32 3.80
N GLU A 15 6.17 -20.25 4.45
CA GLU A 15 4.81 -20.17 4.96
C GLU A 15 3.79 -20.13 3.81
N PRO A 16 2.59 -20.73 3.96
CA PRO A 16 1.59 -20.78 2.88
C PRO A 16 1.26 -19.41 2.28
N PHE A 17 1.15 -18.37 3.12
CA PHE A 17 0.91 -17.00 2.67
C PHE A 17 2.01 -16.50 1.70
N ILE A 18 3.27 -16.79 2.01
CA ILE A 18 4.39 -16.38 1.18
C ILE A 18 4.44 -17.19 -0.11
N GLN A 19 4.10 -18.48 -0.06
CA GLN A 19 3.99 -19.32 -1.26
C GLN A 19 2.94 -18.75 -2.23
N GLU A 20 1.76 -18.40 -1.72
CA GLU A 20 0.69 -17.76 -2.49
C GLU A 20 1.17 -16.43 -3.11
N LYS A 21 1.83 -15.58 -2.33
CA LYS A 21 2.32 -14.29 -2.83
C LYS A 21 3.45 -14.39 -3.85
N ILE A 22 4.30 -15.41 -3.75
CA ILE A 22 5.30 -15.71 -4.78
C ILE A 22 4.60 -16.09 -6.10
N VAL A 23 3.56 -16.91 -6.05
CA VAL A 23 2.78 -17.27 -7.24
C VAL A 23 2.11 -16.03 -7.84
N ASP A 24 1.43 -15.22 -7.01
CA ASP A 24 0.80 -13.98 -7.46
C ASP A 24 1.83 -13.04 -8.13
N PHE A 25 3.03 -12.92 -7.56
CA PHE A 25 4.13 -12.12 -8.11
C PHE A 25 4.55 -12.62 -9.49
N TYR A 26 4.79 -13.93 -9.65
CA TYR A 26 5.17 -14.48 -10.96
C TYR A 26 4.06 -14.35 -12.01
N VAL A 27 2.79 -14.53 -11.62
CA VAL A 27 1.65 -14.30 -12.51
C VAL A 27 1.58 -12.84 -12.93
N ALA A 28 1.86 -11.89 -12.03
CA ALA A 28 1.91 -10.47 -12.34
C ALA A 28 3.06 -10.13 -13.31
N VAL A 29 4.27 -10.68 -13.08
CA VAL A 29 5.43 -10.55 -13.99
C VAL A 29 5.09 -11.09 -15.39
N ALA A 30 4.51 -12.28 -15.47
CA ALA A 30 4.16 -12.90 -16.74
C ALA A 30 3.07 -12.15 -17.52
N ARG A 31 2.20 -11.40 -16.83
CA ARG A 31 1.20 -10.50 -17.42
C ARG A 31 1.75 -9.10 -17.71
N GLN A 32 3.00 -8.82 -17.33
CA GLN A 32 3.59 -7.48 -17.34
C GLN A 32 2.72 -6.46 -16.59
N ASP A 33 2.05 -6.90 -15.51
CA ASP A 33 1.18 -6.07 -14.68
C ASP A 33 1.99 -5.44 -13.55
N ILE A 34 2.58 -4.27 -13.83
CA ILE A 34 3.46 -3.55 -12.91
C ILE A 34 2.76 -3.22 -11.58
N ASP A 35 1.49 -2.83 -11.62
CA ASP A 35 0.75 -2.49 -10.40
C ASP A 35 0.56 -3.72 -9.50
N ALA A 36 0.22 -4.87 -10.07
CA ALA A 36 0.11 -6.12 -9.34
C ALA A 36 1.46 -6.61 -8.79
N ILE A 37 2.57 -6.34 -9.51
CA ILE A 37 3.93 -6.61 -9.01
C ILE A 37 4.20 -5.76 -7.76
N LEU A 38 3.95 -4.46 -7.82
CA LEU A 38 4.19 -3.57 -6.68
C LEU A 38 3.32 -3.96 -5.48
N ASP A 39 2.04 -4.32 -5.71
CA ASP A 39 1.14 -4.76 -4.65
C ASP A 39 1.60 -6.07 -3.99
N THR A 40 2.09 -7.04 -4.76
CA THR A 40 2.63 -8.29 -4.22
C THR A 40 3.92 -8.05 -3.44
N LEU A 41 4.80 -7.17 -3.91
CA LEU A 41 6.02 -6.79 -3.19
C LEU A 41 5.70 -6.07 -1.86
N ILE A 42 4.70 -5.18 -1.84
CA ILE A 42 4.25 -4.53 -0.59
C ILE A 42 3.64 -5.56 0.35
N ALA A 43 2.80 -6.47 -0.15
CA ALA A 43 2.15 -7.51 0.65
C ALA A 43 3.16 -8.49 1.27
N MET A 44 4.26 -8.78 0.58
CA MET A 44 5.36 -9.59 1.10
C MET A 44 6.29 -8.82 2.04
N GLY A 45 6.12 -7.51 2.18
CA GLY A 45 7.00 -6.65 2.96
C GLY A 45 8.36 -6.41 2.32
N THR A 46 8.50 -6.71 1.02
CA THR A 46 9.73 -6.42 0.28
C THR A 46 9.79 -4.97 -0.14
N LEU A 47 8.66 -4.32 -0.40
CA LEU A 47 8.58 -2.92 -0.79
C LEU A 47 7.82 -2.12 0.27
N SER A 48 8.30 -0.91 0.57
CA SER A 48 7.59 0.01 1.46
C SER A 48 6.22 0.40 0.86
N PRO A 49 5.13 0.43 1.65
CA PRO A 49 3.84 0.93 1.17
C PRO A 49 3.88 2.43 0.83
N ASP A 50 4.84 3.17 1.39
CA ASP A 50 5.05 4.61 1.13
C ASP A 50 6.01 4.86 -0.04
N ALA A 51 6.42 3.80 -0.77
CA ALA A 51 7.29 3.95 -1.93
C ALA A 51 6.57 4.68 -3.07
N ASP A 52 7.32 5.50 -3.80
CA ASP A 52 6.82 6.14 -5.01
C ASP A 52 6.57 5.06 -6.08
N ARG A 53 5.28 4.85 -6.39
CA ARG A 53 4.87 3.80 -7.33
C ARG A 53 5.28 4.09 -8.76
N GLU A 54 5.39 5.35 -9.16
CA GLU A 54 5.82 5.73 -10.51
C GLU A 54 7.30 5.39 -10.68
N VAL A 55 8.13 5.81 -9.72
CA VAL A 55 9.56 5.50 -9.73
C VAL A 55 9.80 4.00 -9.65
N MET A 56 9.11 3.29 -8.74
CA MET A 56 9.27 1.84 -8.61
C MET A 56 8.70 1.09 -9.82
N GLY A 57 7.64 1.60 -10.46
CA GLY A 57 7.11 1.04 -11.69
C GLY A 57 8.14 1.05 -12.81
N ASN A 58 8.79 2.21 -13.02
CA ASN A 58 9.87 2.34 -14.01
C ASN A 58 11.05 1.41 -13.72
N VAL A 59 11.41 1.22 -12.44
CA VAL A 59 12.45 0.26 -12.04
C VAL A 59 12.04 -1.18 -12.36
N MET A 60 10.79 -1.55 -12.11
CA MET A 60 10.29 -2.90 -12.39
C MET A 60 10.18 -3.17 -13.90
N GLU A 61 9.74 -2.20 -14.71
CA GLU A 61 9.72 -2.33 -16.17
C GLU A 61 11.12 -2.61 -16.72
N LEU A 62 12.12 -1.86 -16.24
CA LEU A 62 13.51 -2.06 -16.63
C LEU A 62 14.01 -3.46 -16.22
N ALA A 63 13.70 -3.91 -15.01
CA ALA A 63 14.10 -5.21 -14.51
C ALA A 63 13.46 -6.36 -15.32
N ILE A 64 12.21 -6.20 -15.77
CA ILE A 64 11.52 -7.18 -16.61
C ILE A 64 12.13 -7.21 -18.02
N ALA A 65 12.41 -6.04 -18.61
CA ALA A 65 13.07 -5.95 -19.92
C ALA A 65 14.44 -6.64 -19.89
N ASP A 66 15.26 -6.39 -18.86
CA ASP A 66 16.55 -7.04 -18.65
C ASP A 66 16.40 -8.56 -18.55
N ALA A 67 15.47 -9.02 -17.69
CA ALA A 67 15.21 -10.44 -17.48
C ALA A 67 14.65 -11.15 -18.73
N SER A 68 13.99 -10.43 -19.62
CA SER A 68 13.46 -10.94 -20.89
C SER A 68 14.52 -10.95 -22.01
N GLY A 69 15.74 -10.48 -21.72
CA GLY A 69 16.83 -10.40 -22.70
C GLY A 69 16.63 -9.29 -23.74
N GLU A 70 15.84 -8.27 -23.43
CA GLU A 70 15.63 -7.12 -24.31
C GLU A 70 16.86 -6.19 -24.27
N ASP A 71 17.17 -5.54 -25.40
CA ASP A 71 18.23 -4.54 -25.48
C ASP A 71 17.83 -3.27 -24.72
N ILE A 72 18.36 -3.09 -23.51
CA ILE A 72 18.08 -1.91 -22.69
C ILE A 72 18.94 -0.73 -23.16
N GLU A 73 18.28 0.39 -23.49
CA GLU A 73 19.00 1.62 -23.79
C GLU A 73 19.60 2.24 -22.52
N GLN A 74 20.89 2.58 -22.59
CA GLN A 74 21.62 3.20 -21.48
C GLN A 74 20.96 4.49 -20.97
N TYR A 75 20.23 5.20 -21.83
CA TYR A 75 19.48 6.39 -21.46
C TYR A 75 18.32 6.10 -20.49
N GLN A 76 17.59 5.00 -20.68
CA GLN A 76 16.48 4.60 -19.82
C GLN A 76 16.98 4.26 -18.41
N VAL A 77 18.13 3.58 -18.33
CA VAL A 77 18.82 3.31 -17.06
C VAL A 77 19.19 4.61 -16.34
N ASN A 78 19.79 5.57 -17.06
CA ASN A 78 20.20 6.85 -16.48
C ASN A 78 19.01 7.68 -15.96
N GLN A 79 17.89 7.70 -16.69
CA GLN A 79 16.67 8.37 -16.24
C GLN A 79 16.14 7.78 -14.93
N ILE A 80 16.18 6.45 -14.79
CA ILE A 80 15.72 5.77 -13.58
C ILE A 80 16.67 6.04 -12.41
N ILE A 81 17.98 6.04 -12.66
CA ILE A 81 18.98 6.42 -11.65
C ILE A 81 18.73 7.86 -11.17
N GLU A 82 18.51 8.82 -12.07
CA GLU A 82 18.19 10.20 -11.70
C GLU A 82 16.90 10.31 -10.87
N GLN A 83 15.85 9.55 -11.22
CA GLN A 83 14.60 9.51 -10.46
C GLN A 83 14.82 8.97 -9.04
N VAL A 84 15.57 7.86 -8.91
CA VAL A 84 15.89 7.25 -7.62
C VAL A 84 16.80 8.17 -6.79
N GLU A 85 17.82 8.80 -7.37
CA GLU A 85 18.75 9.71 -6.69
C GLU A 85 18.10 11.06 -6.30
N SER A 86 17.15 11.55 -7.09
CA SER A 86 16.42 12.79 -6.80
C SER A 86 15.53 12.67 -5.56
N THR A 87 15.22 11.44 -5.16
CA THR A 87 14.51 11.10 -3.94
C THR A 87 15.56 10.81 -2.86
N ILE A 88 15.67 11.66 -1.82
CA ILE A 88 16.65 11.49 -0.72
C ILE A 88 16.25 10.29 0.18
N TYR A 89 16.22 9.08 -0.35
CA TYR A 89 15.73 7.88 0.34
C TYR A 89 16.69 6.71 0.18
N GLU A 90 16.87 5.96 1.28
CA GLU A 90 17.28 4.56 1.19
C GLU A 90 16.29 3.85 0.27
N PHE A 91 16.82 3.10 -0.70
CA PHE A 91 16.00 2.33 -1.63
C PHE A 91 14.92 1.53 -0.86
N PRO A 92 13.62 1.67 -1.19
CA PRO A 92 12.53 1.17 -0.35
C PRO A 92 12.36 -0.35 -0.40
N LEU A 93 13.26 -1.06 -1.08
CA LEU A 93 13.31 -2.51 -1.13
C LEU A 93 14.09 -3.08 0.07
N ARG A 94 13.42 -3.90 0.86
CA ARG A 94 13.99 -4.60 2.02
C ARG A 94 13.62 -6.06 1.93
N LEU A 95 14.58 -6.94 1.63
CA LEU A 95 14.31 -8.37 1.53
C LEU A 95 14.10 -9.02 2.91
N PRO A 96 12.91 -9.55 3.21
CA PRO A 96 12.67 -10.32 4.42
C PRO A 96 13.52 -11.62 4.44
N PRO A 97 13.99 -12.08 5.61
CA PRO A 97 14.86 -13.27 5.70
C PRO A 97 14.24 -14.55 5.10
N ASN A 98 12.92 -14.72 5.21
CA ASN A 98 12.18 -15.84 4.64
C ASN A 98 12.20 -15.85 3.10
N LEU A 99 12.29 -14.68 2.46
CA LEU A 99 12.40 -14.57 1.00
C LEU A 99 13.83 -14.69 0.49
N ALA A 100 14.83 -14.33 1.30
CA ALA A 100 16.23 -14.51 0.93
C ALA A 100 16.57 -15.99 0.63
N LEU A 101 15.96 -16.94 1.36
CA LEU A 101 16.12 -18.36 1.09
C LEU A 101 15.52 -18.77 -0.25
N VAL A 102 14.32 -18.27 -0.56
CA VAL A 102 13.63 -18.55 -1.83
C VAL A 102 14.46 -18.03 -3.00
N LEU A 103 14.91 -16.77 -2.92
CA LEU A 103 15.76 -16.16 -3.94
C LEU A 103 17.03 -16.98 -4.17
N ARG A 104 17.70 -17.42 -3.09
CA ARG A 104 18.89 -18.28 -3.19
C ARG A 104 18.59 -19.58 -3.93
N VAL A 105 17.47 -20.23 -3.64
CA VAL A 105 17.08 -21.48 -4.33
C VAL A 105 16.82 -21.20 -5.81
N ALA A 106 16.07 -20.13 -6.13
CA ALA A 106 15.78 -19.73 -7.50
C ALA A 106 17.08 -19.48 -8.30
N THR A 107 17.99 -18.64 -7.79
CA THR A 107 19.26 -18.32 -8.46
C THR A 107 20.16 -19.55 -8.63
N VAL A 108 20.19 -20.47 -7.66
CA VAL A 108 20.97 -21.71 -7.79
C VAL A 108 20.38 -22.62 -8.86
N VAL A 109 19.05 -22.78 -8.88
CA VAL A 109 18.36 -23.61 -9.88
C VAL A 109 18.54 -23.01 -11.28
N GLU A 110 18.32 -21.71 -11.43
CA GLU A 110 18.55 -20.98 -12.67
C GLU A 110 20.00 -21.13 -13.15
N GLY A 111 20.98 -20.92 -12.28
CA GLY A 111 22.39 -21.08 -12.63
C GLY A 111 22.72 -22.50 -13.10
N VAL A 112 22.10 -23.54 -12.53
CA VAL A 112 22.23 -24.92 -13.01
C VAL A 112 21.58 -25.09 -14.38
N CYS A 113 20.38 -24.56 -14.60
CA CYS A 113 19.68 -24.62 -15.88
C CYS A 113 20.48 -23.93 -16.99
N VAL A 114 20.94 -22.70 -16.77
CA VAL A 114 21.76 -21.92 -17.74
C VAL A 114 23.10 -22.60 -18.01
N THR A 115 23.69 -23.29 -17.02
CA THR A 115 24.92 -24.07 -17.23
C THR A 115 24.70 -25.26 -18.15
N LEU A 116 23.49 -25.85 -18.15
CA LEU A 116 23.13 -27.00 -18.98
C LEU A 116 22.60 -26.58 -20.36
N ASP A 117 21.88 -25.47 -20.41
CA ASP A 117 21.28 -24.88 -21.61
C ASP A 117 21.50 -23.36 -21.57
N PRO A 118 22.51 -22.83 -22.30
CA PRO A 118 22.82 -21.40 -22.29
C PRO A 118 21.71 -20.50 -22.81
N GLU A 119 20.74 -21.04 -23.56
CA GLU A 119 19.58 -20.32 -24.09
C GLU A 119 18.34 -20.48 -23.19
N PHE A 120 18.50 -21.05 -21.99
CA PHE A 120 17.41 -21.30 -21.07
C PHE A 120 16.78 -19.99 -20.58
N ASP A 121 15.50 -19.80 -20.90
CA ASP A 121 14.67 -18.71 -20.40
C ASP A 121 13.83 -19.19 -19.20
N PHE A 122 14.24 -18.74 -18.01
CA PHE A 122 13.57 -19.07 -16.76
C PHE A 122 12.15 -18.47 -16.70
N ILE A 123 11.97 -17.24 -17.18
CA ILE A 123 10.69 -16.52 -17.11
C ILE A 123 9.66 -17.21 -18.01
N SER A 124 10.03 -17.53 -19.25
CA SER A 124 9.17 -18.25 -20.19
C SER A 124 8.79 -19.63 -19.65
N THR A 125 9.75 -20.38 -19.10
CA THR A 125 9.51 -21.71 -18.52
C THR A 125 8.58 -21.64 -17.31
N ALA A 126 8.80 -20.70 -16.39
CA ALA A 126 7.95 -20.50 -15.23
C ALA A 126 6.53 -20.07 -15.64
N THR A 127 6.43 -19.21 -16.65
CA THR A 127 5.16 -18.72 -17.21
C THR A 127 4.34 -19.87 -17.80
N GLU A 128 4.96 -20.75 -18.59
CA GLU A 128 4.30 -21.93 -19.15
C GLU A 128 3.83 -22.89 -18.05
N TYR A 129 4.69 -23.18 -17.07
CA TYR A 129 4.33 -24.03 -15.93
C TYR A 129 3.14 -23.48 -15.13
N LEU A 130 3.14 -22.18 -14.81
CA LEU A 130 2.06 -21.55 -14.05
C LEU A 130 0.73 -21.56 -14.83
N ARG A 131 0.80 -21.47 -16.16
CA ARG A 131 -0.36 -21.54 -17.04
C ARG A 131 -0.92 -22.96 -17.06
N ASP A 132 -0.08 -23.96 -17.24
CA ASP A 132 -0.49 -25.36 -17.36
C ASP A 132 -1.08 -25.91 -16.06
N GLU A 133 -0.58 -25.47 -14.92
CA GLU A 133 -1.12 -25.81 -13.60
C GLU A 133 -2.36 -24.98 -13.21
N GLY A 134 -2.80 -24.04 -14.05
CA GLY A 134 -4.04 -23.29 -13.85
C GLY A 134 -3.97 -22.18 -12.81
N TYR A 135 -2.77 -21.79 -12.34
CA TYR A 135 -2.60 -20.72 -11.36
C TYR A 135 -3.17 -19.38 -11.86
N TYR A 136 -3.19 -19.13 -13.16
CA TYR A 136 -3.82 -17.94 -13.74
C TYR A 136 -5.32 -17.85 -13.43
N GLU A 137 -6.02 -19.00 -13.52
CA GLU A 137 -7.45 -19.10 -13.26
C GLU A 137 -7.74 -19.04 -11.76
N GLU A 138 -6.90 -19.68 -10.95
CA GLU A 138 -7.00 -19.65 -9.49
C GLU A 138 -6.76 -18.25 -8.92
N THR A 139 -5.68 -17.58 -9.32
CA THR A 139 -5.40 -16.19 -8.93
C THR A 139 -6.52 -15.25 -9.39
N ALA A 140 -7.04 -15.40 -10.61
CA ALA A 140 -8.18 -14.59 -11.09
C ALA A 140 -9.46 -14.83 -10.27
N ARG A 141 -9.73 -16.08 -9.90
CA ARG A 141 -10.87 -16.44 -9.04
C ARG A 141 -10.72 -15.88 -7.64
N ASN A 142 -9.52 -15.93 -7.07
CA ASN A 142 -9.21 -15.39 -5.74
C ASN A 142 -9.36 -13.87 -5.73
N LEU A 143 -8.86 -13.16 -6.76
CA LEU A 143 -9.09 -11.73 -6.96
C LEU A 143 -10.59 -11.40 -7.05
N ALA A 144 -11.35 -12.15 -7.84
CA ALA A 144 -12.79 -11.94 -7.98
C ALA A 144 -13.54 -12.16 -6.65
N GLN A 145 -13.15 -13.18 -5.87
CA GLN A 145 -13.71 -13.43 -4.55
C GLN A 145 -13.37 -12.30 -3.56
N GLN A 146 -12.12 -11.83 -3.56
CA GLN A 146 -11.69 -10.72 -2.69
C GLN A 146 -12.41 -9.43 -3.05
N ALA A 147 -12.56 -9.12 -4.34
CA ALA A 147 -13.34 -7.98 -4.82
C ALA A 147 -14.82 -8.09 -4.40
N GLY A 148 -15.41 -9.28 -4.49
CA GLY A 148 -16.76 -9.55 -4.02
C GLY A 148 -16.92 -9.33 -2.50
N GLN A 149 -15.97 -9.82 -1.70
CA GLN A 149 -15.97 -9.61 -0.25
C GLN A 149 -15.78 -8.14 0.13
N GLN A 150 -14.94 -7.41 -0.60
CA GLN A 150 -14.74 -5.98 -0.38
C GLN A 150 -16.00 -5.19 -0.75
N ALA A 151 -16.62 -5.49 -1.90
CA ALA A 151 -17.89 -4.90 -2.31
C ALA A 151 -19.00 -5.17 -1.29
N GLN A 152 -19.06 -6.39 -0.74
CA GLN A 152 -19.99 -6.73 0.33
C GLN A 152 -19.72 -5.93 1.60
N ARG A 153 -18.46 -5.78 2.03
CA ARG A 153 -18.09 -4.97 3.20
C ARG A 153 -18.42 -3.48 3.00
N THR A 154 -18.19 -2.94 1.81
CA THR A 154 -18.57 -1.57 1.46
C THR A 154 -20.08 -1.39 1.39
N ALA A 155 -20.81 -2.36 0.82
CA ALA A 155 -22.27 -2.35 0.80
C ALA A 155 -22.84 -2.45 2.22
N GLU A 156 -22.33 -3.36 3.05
CA GLU A 156 -22.71 -3.48 4.46
C GLU A 156 -22.41 -2.19 5.22
N ALA A 157 -21.28 -1.52 4.98
CA ALA A 157 -20.98 -0.22 5.59
C ALA A 157 -21.94 0.89 5.13
N LEU A 158 -22.34 0.90 3.85
CA LEU A 158 -23.34 1.82 3.31
C LEU A 158 -24.75 1.55 3.86
N PHE A 159 -25.11 0.28 4.09
CA PHE A 159 -26.38 -0.12 4.71
C PHE A 159 -26.34 -0.05 6.26
N THR A 160 -25.17 0.05 6.87
CA THR A 160 -24.96 0.25 8.32
C THR A 160 -24.84 1.74 8.69
N VAL A 161 -24.92 2.66 7.71
CA VAL A 161 -25.23 4.07 8.01
C VAL A 161 -26.59 4.07 8.71
N PRO A 162 -26.68 4.42 10.01
CA PRO A 162 -27.91 4.24 10.78
C PRO A 162 -29.02 5.14 10.24
N PRO A 163 -30.30 4.84 10.54
CA PRO A 163 -31.50 5.62 10.15
C PRO A 163 -31.51 7.11 10.56
N LYS A 164 -30.43 7.61 11.18
CA LYS A 164 -30.24 9.02 11.48
C LYS A 164 -29.94 9.86 10.24
N ALA A 165 -29.35 9.29 9.18
CA ALA A 165 -29.08 10.05 7.95
C ALA A 165 -30.40 10.47 7.26
N ASP A 166 -31.40 9.59 7.25
CA ASP A 166 -32.75 9.91 6.82
C ASP A 166 -33.34 11.01 7.71
N ASP A 167 -33.33 10.87 9.03
CA ASP A 167 -33.84 11.92 9.95
C ASP A 167 -33.17 13.30 9.75
N PHE A 168 -31.87 13.33 9.41
CA PHE A 168 -31.15 14.57 9.11
C PHE A 168 -31.58 15.18 7.77
N LEU A 169 -31.76 14.36 6.73
CA LEU A 169 -32.28 14.81 5.43
C LEU A 169 -33.74 15.27 5.55
N ASP A 170 -34.54 14.57 6.36
CA ASP A 170 -35.95 14.85 6.59
C ASP A 170 -36.19 16.08 7.48
N ARG A 171 -35.25 16.41 8.38
CA ARG A 171 -35.24 17.68 9.13
C ARG A 171 -34.71 18.84 8.29
N ALA A 172 -33.68 18.61 7.48
CA ALA A 172 -33.14 19.63 6.57
C ALA A 172 -34.17 20.04 5.50
N ASN A 173 -34.92 19.08 4.95
CA ASN A 173 -35.93 19.33 3.92
C ASN A 173 -37.21 19.99 4.47
N ARG A 174 -37.50 19.85 5.77
CA ARG A 174 -38.62 20.53 6.45
C ARG A 174 -38.32 21.97 6.88
N GLY A 175 -37.11 22.47 6.65
CA GLY A 175 -36.71 23.83 7.03
C GLY A 175 -36.65 24.06 8.55
N ASP A 176 -36.70 22.99 9.35
CA ASP A 176 -36.74 23.03 10.81
C ASP A 176 -35.40 22.60 11.41
N LEU A 177 -34.31 23.18 10.91
CA LEU A 177 -32.99 22.98 11.48
C LEU A 177 -32.83 23.92 12.68
N HIS A 178 -33.47 23.59 13.80
CA HIS A 178 -33.13 24.19 15.08
C HIS A 178 -31.78 23.62 15.52
N VAL A 179 -30.72 24.40 15.30
CA VAL A 179 -29.41 24.12 15.86
C VAL A 179 -29.47 24.52 17.34
N ASP A 180 -29.96 23.62 18.18
CA ASP A 180 -29.80 23.72 19.63
C ASP A 180 -28.31 23.48 19.94
N VAL A 181 -27.51 24.54 19.82
CA VAL A 181 -26.15 24.55 20.35
C VAL A 181 -26.26 24.58 21.87
N THR A 182 -26.49 23.42 22.46
CA THR A 182 -26.20 23.22 23.89
C THR A 182 -24.69 23.19 24.00
N ILE A 183 -24.07 24.37 24.16
CA ILE A 183 -22.67 24.48 24.57
C ILE A 183 -22.62 23.89 25.99
N GLU A 184 -22.23 22.63 26.10
CA GLU A 184 -21.76 22.08 27.36
C GLU A 184 -20.42 22.77 27.65
N ASP A 185 -20.47 23.91 28.34
CA ASP A 185 -19.30 24.74 28.69
C ASP A 185 -18.49 24.03 29.78
N ASP A 186 -17.80 22.96 29.39
CA ASP A 186 -16.96 22.15 30.27
C ASP A 186 -15.70 22.91 30.74
N SER A 187 -15.46 24.12 30.22
CA SER A 187 -14.25 24.91 30.51
C SER A 187 -14.49 26.30 31.12
N LYS A 188 -15.73 26.66 31.48
CA LYS A 188 -16.10 27.96 32.09
C LYS A 188 -15.47 29.15 31.35
N VAL A 189 -15.28 29.04 30.05
CA VAL A 189 -14.49 30.02 29.28
C VAL A 189 -15.28 31.30 29.16
N LEU A 190 -16.61 31.18 29.04
CA LEU A 190 -17.55 32.29 28.97
C LEU A 190 -17.59 33.07 30.29
N ASP A 191 -17.62 32.37 31.43
CA ASP A 191 -17.55 33.00 32.76
C ASP A 191 -16.23 33.76 32.97
N LYS A 192 -15.09 33.18 32.55
CA LYS A 192 -13.80 33.87 32.61
C LYS A 192 -13.75 35.11 31.72
N LEU A 193 -14.34 35.05 30.53
CA LEU A 193 -14.45 36.19 29.62
C LEU A 193 -15.33 37.30 30.20
N ALA A 194 -16.50 36.94 30.74
CA ALA A 194 -17.42 37.88 31.36
C ALA A 194 -16.77 38.59 32.56
N MET A 195 -16.07 37.84 33.41
CA MET A 195 -15.37 38.38 34.57
C MET A 195 -14.22 39.31 34.16
N ARG A 196 -13.48 38.97 33.10
CA ARG A 196 -12.39 39.81 32.58
C ARG A 196 -12.92 41.12 31.98
N ILE A 197 -14.05 41.08 31.26
CA ILE A 197 -14.72 42.28 30.75
C ILE A 197 -15.21 43.16 31.90
N ALA A 198 -15.84 42.58 32.92
CA ALA A 198 -16.33 43.33 34.08
C ALA A 198 -15.20 44.06 34.82
N TYR A 199 -14.05 43.41 35.04
CA TYR A 199 -12.88 44.06 35.64
C TYR A 199 -12.28 45.14 34.73
N SER A 200 -12.29 44.94 33.42
CA SER A 200 -11.82 45.93 32.44
C SER A 200 -12.65 47.21 32.52
N VAL A 201 -13.98 47.06 32.58
CA VAL A 201 -14.91 48.19 32.71
C VAL A 201 -14.75 48.88 34.06
N LEU A 202 -14.64 48.14 35.15
CA LEU A 202 -14.41 48.71 36.48
C LEU A 202 -13.09 49.49 36.57
N LEU A 203 -12.01 48.98 35.97
CA LEU A 203 -10.73 49.69 35.90
C LEU A 203 -10.85 50.97 35.06
N ALA A 204 -11.49 50.91 33.90
CA ALA A 204 -11.69 52.09 33.05
C ALA A 204 -12.50 53.18 33.77
N VAL A 205 -13.59 52.80 34.44
CA VAL A 205 -14.43 53.73 35.22
C VAL A 205 -13.68 54.28 36.43
N GLY A 206 -12.91 53.44 37.12
CA GLY A 206 -12.08 53.85 38.26
C GLY A 206 -11.00 54.85 37.87
N VAL A 207 -10.30 54.62 36.77
CA VAL A 207 -9.27 55.54 36.23
C VAL A 207 -9.89 56.87 35.84
N LEU A 208 -11.04 56.86 35.15
CA LEU A 208 -11.77 58.08 34.81
C LEU A 208 -12.22 58.85 36.05
N SER A 209 -12.73 58.14 37.06
CA SER A 209 -13.16 58.75 38.33
C SER A 209 -11.99 59.36 39.09
N ALA A 210 -10.84 58.69 39.13
CA ALA A 210 -9.63 59.18 39.76
C ALA A 210 -9.03 60.41 39.04
N THR A 211 -9.22 60.50 37.72
CA THR A 211 -8.73 61.62 36.90
C THR A 211 -9.63 62.86 37.03
N ILE A 212 -10.90 62.70 37.38
CA ILE A 212 -11.84 63.81 37.61
C ILE A 212 -11.73 64.37 39.04
N LEU A 213 -11.25 63.57 40.00
CA LEU A 213 -11.16 63.94 41.42
C LEU A 213 -9.82 64.58 41.83
N TYR A 214 -8.84 64.67 40.92
CA TYR A 214 -7.53 65.29 41.09
C TYR A 214 -7.32 66.39 40.06
#